data_AF-A0A2U3K4E1-F1
#
_entry.id   AF-A0A2U3K4E1-F1
#
_cell.length_a   1.000
_cell.length_b   1.000
_cell.length_c   1.000
_cell.angle_alpha   90.00
_cell.angle_beta   90.00
_cell.angle_gamma   90.00
#
_symmetry.space_group_name_H-M   'P 1'
#
loop_
_entity.id
_entity.type
_entity.pdbx_description
1 polymer ?
#
loop_
_entity_poly.entity_id
_entity_poly.type
_entity_poly.pdbx_seq_one_letter_code
_entity_poly.pdbx_strand_id
1 'polypeptide(L)' 'MANNNQKDVEWAEAKKKCRLNEETVEMAKEMGLNPRSLIKNIPNKSEQWKAPVSIWIQEMYQKRQEKALKKKARKEKSTD' A
#
# COMPACT_ATOMS: atom_id res chain seq x y z
N MET A 1 -6.42 -14.17 -22.33
CA MET A 1 -5.74 -12.98 -21.76
C MET A 1 -6.77 -11.89 -21.46
N ALA A 2 -7.62 -12.05 -20.44
CA ALA A 2 -8.77 -11.14 -20.16
C ALA A 2 -8.69 -10.42 -18.79
N ASN A 3 -7.62 -10.63 -18.02
CA ASN A 3 -7.62 -10.28 -16.59
C ASN A 3 -6.91 -8.95 -16.25
N ASN A 4 -6.34 -8.25 -17.24
CA ASN A 4 -5.64 -6.99 -16.99
C ASN A 4 -6.62 -5.82 -16.88
N ASN A 5 -7.62 -5.75 -17.77
CA ASN A 5 -8.62 -4.68 -17.75
C ASN A 5 -9.44 -4.62 -16.45
N GLN A 6 -9.82 -5.78 -15.88
CA GLN A 6 -10.56 -5.79 -14.62
C GLN A 6 -9.73 -5.27 -13.46
N LYS A 7 -8.43 -5.60 -13.40
CA LYS A 7 -7.54 -5.09 -12.36
C LYS A 7 -7.36 -3.57 -12.48
N ASP A 8 -7.22 -3.06 -13.70
CA ASP A 8 -7.07 -1.63 -13.93
C ASP A 8 -8.33 -0.85 -13.51
N VAL A 9 -9.52 -1.39 -13.81
CA VAL A 9 -10.80 -0.83 -13.34
C VAL A 9 -10.88 -0.87 -11.81
N GLU A 10 -10.52 -1.98 -11.17
CA GLU A 10 -10.51 -2.07 -9.70
C GLU A 10 -9.53 -1.09 -9.05
N TRP A 11 -8.35 -0.91 -9.64
CA TRP A 11 -7.37 0.08 -9.17
C TRP A 11 -7.88 1.51 -9.35
N ALA A 12 -8.55 1.82 -10.46
CA ALA A 12 -9.18 3.12 -10.69
C ALA A 12 -10.30 3.38 -9.66
N GLU A 13 -11.12 2.38 -9.38
CA GLU A 13 -12.15 2.46 -8.34
C GLU A 13 -11.55 2.65 -6.94
N ALA A 14 -10.52 1.88 -6.59
CA ALA A 14 -9.83 2.00 -5.31
C ALA A 14 -9.18 3.38 -5.16
N LYS A 15 -8.52 3.89 -6.21
CA LYS A 15 -7.95 5.25 -6.23
C LYS A 15 -9.01 6.30 -5.91
N LYS A 16 -10.18 6.21 -6.56
CA LYS A 16 -11.30 7.15 -6.37
C LYS A 16 -11.93 7.02 -4.98
N LYS A 17 -12.25 5.80 -4.52
CA LYS A 17 -12.94 5.54 -3.24
C LYS A 17 -12.04 5.81 -2.03
N CYS A 18 -10.76 5.43 -2.11
CA CYS A 18 -9.80 5.60 -1.02
C CYS A 18 -9.04 6.94 -1.09
N ARG A 19 -9.36 7.82 -2.06
CA ARG A 19 -8.69 9.12 -2.27
C ARG A 19 -7.17 8.98 -2.34
N LEU A 20 -6.69 8.03 -3.15
CA LEU A 20 -5.26 7.76 -3.30
C LEU A 20 -4.65 8.58 -4.43
N ASN A 21 -3.41 9.02 -4.24
CA ASN A 21 -2.57 9.58 -5.30
C ASN A 21 -1.91 8.45 -6.10
N GLU A 22 -1.34 8.78 -7.26
CA GLU A 22 -0.66 7.80 -8.12
C GLU A 22 0.52 7.15 -7.42
N GLU A 23 1.32 7.95 -6.72
CA GLU A 23 2.42 7.47 -5.90
C GLU A 23 1.96 6.45 -4.84
N THR A 24 0.87 6.75 -4.11
CA THR A 24 0.34 5.83 -3.09
C THR A 24 -0.20 4.54 -3.71
N VAL A 25 -0.76 4.61 -4.92
CA VAL A 25 -1.20 3.43 -5.67
C VAL A 25 0.01 2.58 -6.09
N GLU A 26 1.10 3.20 -6.54
CA GLU A 26 2.33 2.50 -6.90
C GLU A 26 2.99 1.83 -5.68
N MET A 27 3.08 2.54 -4.54
CA MET A 27 3.53 1.97 -3.26
C MET A 27 2.69 0.74 -2.87
N ALA A 28 1.36 0.83 -3.00
CA ALA A 28 0.48 -0.29 -2.70
C ALA A 28 0.71 -1.48 -3.65
N LYS A 29 0.93 -1.23 -4.95
CA LYS A 29 1.25 -2.26 -5.95
C LYS A 29 2.59 -2.93 -5.64
N GLU A 30 3.64 -2.15 -5.35
CA GLU A 30 4.96 -2.66 -4.97
C GLU A 30 4.87 -3.51 -3.70
N MET A 31 4.00 -3.12 -2.77
CA MET A 31 3.76 -3.91 -1.57
C MET A 31 2.97 -5.20 -1.79
N GLY A 32 2.36 -5.40 -2.96
CA GLY A 32 1.50 -6.54 -3.27
C GLY A 32 0.08 -6.43 -2.68
N LEU A 33 -0.38 -5.20 -2.41
CA LEU A 33 -1.73 -4.95 -1.92
C LEU A 33 -2.76 -5.09 -3.06
N ASN A 34 -3.96 -5.54 -2.72
CA ASN A 34 -5.05 -5.69 -3.67
C ASN A 34 -6.02 -4.50 -3.61
N PRO A 35 -6.49 -3.97 -4.76
CA PRO A 35 -7.41 -2.82 -4.79
C PRO A 35 -8.73 -3.10 -4.06
N ARG A 36 -9.26 -4.33 -4.16
CA ARG A 36 -10.44 -4.78 -3.39
C ARG A 36 -10.22 -4.71 -1.88
N SER A 37 -9.02 -5.05 -1.40
CA SER A 37 -8.68 -4.96 0.02
C SER A 37 -8.59 -3.51 0.49
N LEU A 38 -8.10 -2.60 -0.36
CA LEU A 38 -8.05 -1.16 -0.05
C LEU A 38 -9.46 -0.59 0.13
N ILE A 39 -10.39 -0.94 -0.76
CA ILE A 39 -11.79 -0.50 -0.68
C ILE A 39 -12.46 -1.02 0.61
N LYS A 40 -12.20 -2.28 0.99
CA LYS A 40 -12.73 -2.86 2.23
C LYS A 40 -12.15 -2.24 3.50
N ASN A 41 -10.99 -1.58 3.41
CA ASN A 41 -10.33 -0.92 4.54
C ASN A 41 -10.70 0.56 4.69
N ILE A 42 -11.63 1.08 3.87
CA ILE A 42 -12.12 2.45 4.05
C ILE A 42 -12.84 2.53 5.41
N PRO A 43 -12.37 3.38 6.34
CA PRO A 43 -12.98 3.48 7.66
C PRO A 43 -14.41 4.01 7.56
N ASN A 44 -15.31 3.38 8.33
CA ASN A 44 -16.69 3.86 8.47
C ASN A 44 -16.81 4.90 9.59
N LYS A 45 -17.99 5.52 9.74
CA LYS A 45 -18.23 6.58 10.74
C LYS A 45 -17.99 6.15 12.20
N SER A 46 -18.09 4.85 12.49
CA SER A 46 -17.86 4.25 13.81
C SER A 46 -16.41 3.82 14.01
N GLU A 47 -15.59 3.82 12.96
CA GLU A 47 -14.18 3.42 12.97
C GLU A 47 -13.25 4.63 12.85
N GLN A 48 -13.55 5.72 13.55
CA GLN A 48 -12.75 6.96 13.51
C GLN A 48 -11.31 6.78 14.00
N TRP A 49 -11.06 5.71 14.77
CA TRP A 49 -9.73 5.31 15.23
C TRP A 49 -8.85 4.71 14.12
N LYS A 50 -9.43 4.34 12.97
CA LYS A 50 -8.67 3.85 11.81
C LYS A 50 -8.17 5.03 10.98
N ALA A 51 -6.89 5.02 10.67
CA ALA A 51 -6.31 5.98 9.74
C ALA A 51 -6.94 5.83 8.34
N PRO A 52 -7.03 6.92 7.55
CA PRO A 52 -7.36 6.84 6.14
C PRO A 52 -6.42 5.88 5.40
N VAL A 53 -6.95 5.19 4.39
CA VAL A 53 -6.21 4.17 3.63
C VAL A 53 -4.92 4.75 2.99
N SER A 54 -4.93 6.02 2.58
CA SER A 54 -3.75 6.72 2.04
C SER A 54 -2.59 6.76 3.03
N ILE A 55 -2.87 7.20 4.26
CA ILE A 55 -1.90 7.31 5.35
C ILE A 55 -1.39 5.92 5.73
N TRP A 56 -2.31 4.96 5.87
CA TRP A 56 -1.95 3.59 6.21
C TRP A 56 -0.98 2.95 5.19
N ILE A 57 -1.19 3.19 3.89
CA ILE A 57 -0.26 2.71 2.84
C ILE A 57 1.13 3.34 3.00
N GLN A 58 1.20 4.66 3.23
CA GLN A 58 2.47 5.37 3.39
C GLN A 58 3.26 4.86 4.61
N GLU A 59 2.59 4.72 5.76
CA GLU A 59 3.21 4.20 6.98
C GLU A 59 3.74 2.77 6.80
N MET A 60 2.94 1.91 6.16
CA MET A 60 3.33 0.53 5.86
C MET A 60 4.53 0.48 4.91
N TYR A 61 4.54 1.33 3.88
CA TYR A 61 5.62 1.42 2.92
C TYR A 61 6.92 1.88 3.58
N GLN A 62 6.86 2.96 4.35
CA GLN A 62 8.01 3.47 5.11
C GLN A 62 8.58 2.39 6.05
N LYS A 63 7.71 1.70 6.80
CA LYS A 63 8.13 0.62 7.70
C LYS A 63 8.81 -0.53 6.96
N ARG A 64 8.38 -0.85 5.74
CA ARG A 64 9.00 -1.88 4.90
C ARG A 64 10.39 -1.43 4.42
N GLN A 65 10.54 -0.18 4.00
CA GLN A 65 11.81 0.39 3.62
C GLN A 65 12.81 0.41 4.78
N GLU A 66 12.40 0.88 5.96
CA GLU A 66 13.25 0.89 7.15
C GLU A 66 13.75 -0.51 7.52
N LYS A 67 12.89 -1.53 7.42
CA LYS A 67 13.29 -2.93 7.65
C LYS A 67 14.27 -3.41 6.60
N ALA A 68 14.07 -3.06 5.34
CA ALA A 68 14.99 -3.42 4.25
C ALA A 68 16.36 -2.77 4.44
N LEU A 69 16.40 -1.48 4.79
CA LEU A 69 17.64 -0.76 5.11
C LEU A 69 18.36 -1.36 6.31
N LYS A 70 17.64 -1.64 7.40
CA LYS A 70 18.21 -2.31 8.59
C LYS A 70 18.79 -3.68 8.25
N LYS A 71 18.13 -4.45 7.38
CA LYS A 71 18.62 -5.77 6.92
C LYS A 71 19.89 -5.64 6.07
N LYS A 72 19.96 -4.65 5.17
CA LYS A 72 21.17 -4.36 4.37
C LYS A 72 22.35 -4.00 5.27
N ALA A 73 22.16 -3.04 6.18
CA ALA A 73 23.19 -2.62 7.12
C ALA A 73 23.70 -3.76 8.02
N ARG A 74 22.82 -4.69 8.45
CA ARG A 74 23.25 -5.89 9.18
C ARG A 74 24.09 -6.84 8.33
N LYS A 75 23.73 -7.03 7.06
CA LYS A 75 24.47 -7.90 6.14
C LYS A 75 25.85 -7.35 5.84
N GLU A 76 25.96 -6.04 5.61
CA GLU A 76 27.24 -5.36 5.38
C GLU A 76 28.19 -5.51 6.58
N LYS A 77 27.67 -5.36 7.81
CA LYS A 77 28.44 -5.56 9.06
C LYS A 77 28.82 -7.01 9.36
N SER A 78 28.24 -8.00 8.68
CA SER A 78 28.57 -9.43 8.85
C SER A 78 29.51 -9.95 7.75
N THR A 79 29.86 -9.10 6.78
CA THR A 79 30.75 -9.44 5.65
C THR A 79 32.14 -8.80 5.81
N ASP A 80 32.37 -8.09 6.91
CA ASP A 80 33.67 -7.62 7.43
C ASP A 80 34.07 -8.52 8.61
#